data_AF-Q9PHK6-F1
#
_entry.id   AF-Q9PHK6-F1
#
_cell.length_a   1.000
_cell.length_b   1.000
_cell.length_c   1.000
_cell.angle_alpha   90.00
_cell.angle_beta   90.00
_cell.angle_gamma   90.00
#
_symmetry.space_group_name_H-M   'P 1'
#
loop_
_entity.id
_entity.type
_entity.pdbx_description
1 polymer ?
#
loop_
_entity_poly.entity_id
_entity_poly.type
_entity_poly.pdbx_seq_one_letter_code
_entity_poly.pdbx_strand_id
1 'polypeptide(L)'
;MPVITVYRHGGKGGVAPMNSSHIRTPRGEVQGWSPGAVRRNTEFLMSVREDQLTGAGLALTLTVRDCPPTAQEWQKIRRAWEARMRRAGMIRVHWVTEWQRRGVPHLHCAIWFSGTVYDVLLCVDAWLAVASSCGAGLRGQHGRIIDGVVGWFQYVSKHAARGVRHYQRCSENLPEGWKGLTGRVWGKGGYWPVSDALRIDLQDHRERGDGGYFAYRRLVRSWRVSDARSSGDRYRLRSARRMLTCSDTSRSRAIGFMEWVPLEVMLAFCANLAGRGYSVTSE
;
A
#
# COMPACT_ATOMS: atom_id res chain seq x y z
N MET A 1 17.39 -1.92 -19.50
CA MET A 1 16.02 -1.66 -19.99
C MET A 1 15.13 -1.24 -18.83
N PRO A 2 14.60 -0.01 -18.87
CA PRO A 2 13.57 0.46 -17.96
C PRO A 2 12.24 -0.27 -18.18
N VAL A 3 11.55 -0.58 -17.09
CA VAL A 3 10.28 -1.32 -17.10
C VAL A 3 9.24 -0.51 -16.35
N ILE A 4 8.03 -0.48 -16.89
CA ILE A 4 6.82 -0.03 -16.22
C ILE A 4 5.90 -1.22 -15.98
N THR A 5 5.33 -1.28 -14.79
CA THR A 5 4.26 -2.20 -14.44
C THR A 5 3.02 -1.38 -14.17
N VAL A 6 1.99 -1.57 -14.98
CA VAL A 6 0.71 -0.88 -14.89
C VAL A 6 -0.31 -1.82 -14.25
N TYR A 7 -1.02 -1.30 -13.26
CA TYR A 7 -2.13 -1.92 -12.58
C TYR A 7 -3.41 -1.13 -12.85
N ARG A 8 -4.55 -1.63 -12.39
CA ARG A 8 -5.85 -0.96 -12.57
C ARG A 8 -5.88 0.45 -11.98
N HIS A 9 -5.37 0.63 -10.77
CA HIS A 9 -5.44 1.91 -10.04
C HIS A 9 -4.10 2.65 -9.90
N GLY A 10 -3.07 2.19 -10.59
CA GLY A 10 -1.74 2.74 -10.40
C GLY A 10 -0.68 2.04 -11.21
N GLY A 11 0.56 2.41 -10.95
CA GLY A 11 1.69 1.75 -11.58
C GLY A 11 3.00 2.14 -10.95
N LYS A 12 4.02 1.39 -11.34
CA LYS A 12 5.41 1.61 -10.92
C LYS A 12 6.32 1.56 -12.12
N GLY A 13 7.44 2.26 -12.03
CA GLY A 13 8.50 2.18 -13.03
C GLY A 13 9.87 2.16 -12.38
N GLY A 14 10.83 1.52 -13.03
CA GLY A 14 12.20 1.42 -12.55
C GLY A 14 13.16 0.91 -13.60
N VAL A 15 14.46 1.07 -13.34
CA VAL A 15 15.53 0.48 -14.14
C VAL A 15 16.10 -0.68 -13.35
N ALA A 16 16.08 -1.89 -13.91
CA ALA A 16 16.68 -3.05 -13.26
C ALA A 16 18.21 -2.88 -13.15
N PRO A 17 18.83 -3.31 -12.04
CA PRO A 17 20.29 -3.30 -11.94
C PRO A 17 20.91 -4.25 -12.97
N MET A 18 21.99 -3.83 -13.63
CA MET A 18 22.70 -4.66 -14.64
C MET A 18 23.28 -5.94 -14.03
N ASN A 19 23.70 -5.90 -12.77
CA ASN A 19 24.18 -7.07 -12.02
C ASN A 19 23.35 -7.23 -10.74
N SER A 20 22.61 -8.35 -10.67
CA SER A 20 21.95 -8.83 -9.46
C SER A 20 22.86 -9.87 -8.78
N SER A 21 24.00 -9.44 -8.23
CA SER A 21 24.85 -10.31 -7.38
C SER A 21 24.25 -10.53 -5.99
N HIS A 22 23.01 -10.10 -5.75
CA HIS A 22 22.34 -10.28 -4.47
C HIS A 22 22.05 -11.77 -4.28
N ILE A 23 22.92 -12.44 -3.52
CA ILE A 23 22.66 -13.78 -2.99
C ILE A 23 21.30 -13.69 -2.30
N ARG A 24 20.33 -14.46 -2.78
CA ARG A 24 19.00 -14.53 -2.19
C ARG A 24 19.16 -15.23 -0.85
N THR A 25 19.37 -14.45 0.21
CA THR A 25 19.37 -14.96 1.57
C THR A 25 18.01 -15.62 1.83
N PRO A 26 17.96 -16.79 2.50
CA PRO A 26 16.71 -17.40 2.91
C PRO A 26 15.79 -16.38 3.57
N ARG A 27 14.48 -16.46 3.35
CA ARG A 27 13.53 -15.51 3.94
C ARG A 27 13.65 -15.55 5.46
N GLY A 28 14.23 -14.50 6.02
CA GLY A 28 14.33 -14.32 7.47
C GLY A 28 12.98 -14.01 8.12
N GLU A 29 13.02 -13.89 9.44
CA GLU A 29 11.87 -13.51 10.25
C GLU A 29 11.32 -12.13 9.85
N VAL A 30 10.00 -11.95 10.01
CA VAL A 30 9.36 -10.68 9.66
C VAL A 30 9.58 -9.68 10.79
N GLN A 31 10.46 -8.71 10.54
CA GLN A 31 10.86 -7.63 11.45
C GLN A 31 10.15 -6.32 11.13
N GLY A 32 8.82 -6.34 11.07
CA GLY A 32 8.02 -5.15 10.80
C GLY A 32 7.85 -4.81 9.32
N TRP A 33 7.61 -3.53 9.06
CA TRP A 33 7.46 -3.04 7.69
C TRP A 33 8.81 -2.93 7.01
N SER A 34 8.97 -3.63 5.89
CA SER A 34 10.07 -3.43 4.94
C SER A 34 9.58 -2.65 3.72
N PRO A 35 10.49 -1.97 2.98
CA PRO A 35 10.15 -1.38 1.68
C PRO A 35 9.46 -2.39 0.74
N GLY A 36 9.92 -3.64 0.76
CA GLY A 36 9.31 -4.73 -0.02
C GLY A 36 7.89 -5.10 0.44
N ALA A 37 7.61 -5.08 1.75
CA ALA A 37 6.27 -5.33 2.26
C ALA A 37 5.28 -4.22 1.89
N VAL A 38 5.68 -2.95 2.02
CA VAL A 38 4.88 -1.78 1.59
C VAL A 38 4.57 -1.85 0.11
N ARG A 39 5.58 -2.18 -0.69
CA ARG A 39 5.45 -2.31 -2.14
C ARG A 39 4.44 -3.40 -2.49
N ARG A 40 4.59 -4.62 -1.96
CA ARG A 40 3.64 -5.73 -2.22
C ARG A 40 2.22 -5.43 -1.76
N ASN A 41 2.05 -4.77 -0.61
CA ASN A 41 0.74 -4.31 -0.15
C ASN A 41 0.12 -3.33 -1.17
N THR A 42 0.89 -2.34 -1.60
CA THR A 42 0.43 -1.32 -2.54
C THR A 42 0.12 -1.92 -3.91
N GLU A 43 0.96 -2.81 -4.43
CA GLU A 43 0.73 -3.52 -5.69
C GLU A 43 -0.56 -4.35 -5.63
N PHE A 44 -0.80 -5.07 -4.53
CA PHE A 44 -2.05 -5.80 -4.34
C PHE A 44 -3.27 -4.87 -4.37
N LEU A 45 -3.21 -3.74 -3.67
CA LEU A 45 -4.33 -2.80 -3.62
C LEU A 45 -4.57 -2.09 -4.97
N MET A 46 -3.50 -1.81 -5.71
CA MET A 46 -3.58 -1.26 -7.07
C MET A 46 -4.17 -2.26 -8.08
N SER A 47 -4.06 -3.57 -7.81
CA SER A 47 -4.56 -4.61 -8.70
C SER A 47 -6.03 -4.98 -8.45
N VAL A 48 -6.65 -4.57 -7.33
CA VAL A 48 -8.02 -4.95 -7.03
C VAL A 48 -8.99 -4.35 -8.05
N ARG A 49 -9.95 -5.17 -8.48
CA ARG A 49 -11.13 -4.76 -9.25
C ARG A 49 -12.24 -4.32 -8.31
N GLU A 50 -12.20 -3.04 -7.94
CA GLU A 50 -13.20 -2.36 -7.14
C GLU A 50 -14.62 -2.48 -7.72
N ASP A 51 -14.72 -2.51 -9.06
CA ASP A 51 -15.97 -2.69 -9.83
C ASP A 51 -16.61 -4.07 -9.63
N GLN A 52 -15.84 -5.05 -9.12
CA GLN A 52 -16.30 -6.42 -8.87
C GLN A 52 -16.41 -6.75 -7.38
N LEU A 53 -16.20 -5.77 -6.48
CA LEU A 53 -16.41 -5.99 -5.06
C LEU A 53 -17.90 -6.00 -4.72
N THR A 54 -18.35 -7.08 -4.10
CA THR A 54 -19.74 -7.27 -3.65
C THR A 54 -19.91 -7.03 -2.15
N GLY A 55 -21.13 -6.75 -1.70
CA GLY A 55 -21.47 -6.64 -0.27
C GLY A 55 -21.16 -5.28 0.36
N ALA A 56 -21.47 -5.15 1.66
CA ALA A 56 -21.35 -3.91 2.42
C ALA A 56 -19.93 -3.72 2.98
N GLY A 57 -19.20 -2.70 2.49
CA GLY A 57 -17.83 -2.39 2.90
C GLY A 57 -17.72 -1.42 4.08
N LEU A 58 -16.89 -1.74 5.06
CA LEU A 58 -16.55 -0.92 6.22
C LEU A 58 -15.04 -0.71 6.34
N ALA A 59 -14.62 0.52 6.57
CA ALA A 59 -13.28 0.90 6.97
C ALA A 59 -13.22 0.97 8.49
N LEU A 60 -12.31 0.23 9.10
CA LEU A 60 -12.16 0.19 10.55
C LEU A 60 -10.76 0.64 10.95
N THR A 61 -10.67 1.39 12.05
CA THR A 61 -9.43 1.59 12.80
C THR A 61 -9.65 1.06 14.19
N LEU A 62 -8.97 -0.04 14.49
CA LEU A 62 -9.10 -0.77 15.74
C LEU A 62 -7.83 -0.60 16.58
N THR A 63 -8.02 -0.14 17.80
CA THR A 63 -6.97 0.34 18.68
C THR A 63 -6.97 -0.41 20.00
N VAL A 64 -5.78 -0.70 20.51
CA VAL A 64 -5.54 -1.13 21.90
C VAL A 64 -4.87 0.00 22.67
N ARG A 65 -5.04 0.06 24.00
CA ARG A 65 -4.37 1.04 24.85
C ARG A 65 -2.95 0.61 25.15
N ASP A 66 -2.81 -0.64 25.58
CA ASP A 66 -1.58 -1.23 26.08
C ASP A 66 -0.97 -2.10 24.98
N CYS A 67 0.36 -2.03 24.80
CA CYS A 67 1.03 -2.86 23.80
C CYS A 67 0.96 -4.33 24.24
N PRO A 68 0.51 -5.26 23.37
CA PRO A 68 0.64 -6.68 23.66
C PRO A 68 2.11 -7.01 23.95
N PRO A 69 2.42 -7.80 25.00
CA PRO A 69 3.78 -8.23 25.32
C PRO A 69 4.56 -8.79 24.13
N THR A 70 3.88 -9.57 23.27
CA THR A 70 4.53 -10.19 22.10
C THR A 70 3.73 -10.02 20.80
N ALA A 71 4.42 -10.15 19.67
CA ALA A 71 3.78 -10.15 18.36
C ALA A 71 2.83 -11.34 18.16
N GLN A 72 3.11 -12.47 18.81
CA GLN A 72 2.25 -13.66 18.78
C GLN A 72 0.91 -13.38 19.44
N GLU A 73 0.89 -12.64 20.55
CA GLU A 73 -0.36 -12.23 21.20
C GLU A 73 -1.18 -11.30 20.32
N TRP A 74 -0.56 -10.32 19.66
CA TRP A 74 -1.26 -9.48 18.68
C TRP A 74 -1.86 -10.31 17.54
N GLN A 75 -1.11 -11.28 17.03
CA GLN A 75 -1.62 -12.18 15.99
C GLN A 75 -2.78 -13.02 16.51
N LYS A 76 -2.73 -13.51 17.75
CA LYS A 76 -3.82 -14.27 18.38
C LYS A 76 -5.08 -13.42 18.48
N ILE A 77 -4.98 -12.18 18.95
CA ILE A 77 -6.08 -11.21 19.04
C ILE A 77 -6.69 -10.96 17.65
N ARG A 78 -5.86 -10.60 16.65
CA ARG A 78 -6.34 -10.35 15.27
C ARG A 78 -7.03 -11.59 14.68
N ARG A 79 -6.44 -12.78 14.83
CA ARG A 79 -7.04 -14.03 14.30
C ARG A 79 -8.36 -14.35 14.98
N ALA A 80 -8.47 -14.14 16.29
CA ALA A 80 -9.72 -14.33 17.02
C ALA A 80 -10.80 -13.35 16.55
N TRP A 81 -10.43 -12.08 16.30
CA TRP A 81 -11.33 -11.09 15.71
C TRP A 81 -11.78 -11.50 14.30
N GLU A 82 -10.84 -11.85 13.40
CA GLU A 82 -11.18 -12.31 12.05
C GLU A 82 -12.09 -13.55 12.06
N ALA A 83 -11.89 -14.47 13.00
CA ALA A 83 -12.76 -15.64 13.16
C ALA A 83 -14.19 -15.25 13.58
N ARG A 84 -14.34 -14.26 14.47
CA ARG A 84 -15.65 -13.69 14.82
C ARG A 84 -16.32 -13.04 13.60
N MET A 85 -15.56 -12.26 12.84
CA MET A 85 -16.07 -11.61 11.62
C MET A 85 -16.51 -12.63 10.57
N ARG A 86 -15.74 -13.71 10.36
CA ARG A 86 -16.15 -14.81 9.47
C ARG A 86 -17.49 -15.43 9.90
N ARG A 87 -17.67 -15.72 11.20
CA ARG A 87 -18.95 -16.25 11.72
C ARG A 87 -20.10 -15.27 11.53
N ALA A 88 -19.82 -13.97 11.55
CA ALA A 88 -20.82 -12.93 11.33
C ALA A 88 -21.07 -12.61 9.84
N GLY A 89 -20.57 -13.41 8.90
CA GLY A 89 -20.85 -13.23 7.46
C GLY A 89 -19.83 -12.38 6.70
N MET A 90 -18.63 -12.18 7.25
CA MET A 90 -17.54 -11.52 6.51
C MET A 90 -17.14 -12.33 5.28
N ILE A 91 -17.21 -11.71 4.10
CA ILE A 91 -16.84 -12.31 2.81
C ILE A 91 -15.40 -11.99 2.40
N ARG A 92 -14.86 -10.84 2.83
CA ARG A 92 -13.45 -10.49 2.63
C ARG A 92 -12.97 -9.43 3.62
N VAL A 93 -11.66 -9.41 3.83
CA VAL A 93 -10.97 -8.41 4.65
C VAL A 93 -9.59 -8.14 4.08
N HIS A 94 -9.13 -6.90 4.19
CA HIS A 94 -7.72 -6.52 4.11
C HIS A 94 -7.38 -5.76 5.38
N TRP A 95 -6.18 -5.97 5.91
CA TRP A 95 -5.72 -5.29 7.10
C TRP A 95 -4.25 -4.92 7.02
N VAL A 96 -3.91 -3.86 7.75
CA VAL A 96 -2.54 -3.44 8.03
C VAL A 96 -2.37 -3.18 9.52
N THR A 97 -1.25 -3.61 10.08
CA THR A 97 -0.79 -3.23 11.41
C THR A 97 0.07 -1.97 11.27
N GLU A 98 -0.39 -0.84 11.77
CA GLU A 98 0.39 0.40 11.85
C GLU A 98 0.88 0.63 13.29
N TRP A 99 2.12 1.08 13.45
CA TRP A 99 2.63 1.52 14.76
C TRP A 99 2.26 2.97 15.04
N GLN A 100 1.65 3.20 16.19
CA GLN A 100 1.45 4.56 16.68
C GLN A 100 2.77 5.18 17.11
N ARG A 101 2.76 6.51 17.23
CA ARG A 101 3.87 7.27 17.84
C ARG A 101 4.22 6.80 19.26
N ARG A 102 3.26 6.27 20.01
CA ARG A 102 3.47 5.74 21.38
C ARG A 102 4.01 4.30 21.42
N GLY A 103 4.37 3.70 20.28
CA GLY A 103 4.89 2.33 20.26
C GLY A 103 3.83 1.24 20.47
N VAL A 104 2.56 1.52 20.18
CA VAL A 104 1.45 0.56 20.32
C VAL A 104 0.87 0.26 18.93
N PRO A 105 0.55 -1.02 18.62
CA PRO A 105 0.02 -1.39 17.31
C PRO A 105 -1.45 -1.01 17.15
N HIS A 106 -1.82 -0.60 15.93
CA HIS A 106 -3.17 -0.33 15.46
C HIS A 106 -3.50 -1.22 14.28
N LEU A 107 -4.75 -1.66 14.18
CA LEU A 107 -5.25 -2.39 13.02
C LEU A 107 -6.11 -1.47 12.17
N HIS A 108 -5.68 -1.18 10.94
CA HIS A 108 -6.58 -0.59 9.94
C HIS A 108 -7.10 -1.71 9.05
N CYS A 109 -8.42 -1.77 8.87
CA CYS A 109 -9.08 -2.79 8.06
C CYS A 109 -9.98 -2.16 7.01
N ALA A 110 -10.12 -2.85 5.89
CA ALA A 110 -11.33 -2.80 5.09
C ALA A 110 -11.96 -4.19 5.09
N ILE A 111 -13.22 -4.25 5.47
CA ILE A 111 -13.96 -5.50 5.65
C ILE A 111 -15.28 -5.41 4.88
N TRP A 112 -15.69 -6.51 4.26
CA TRP A 112 -16.99 -6.61 3.60
C TRP A 112 -17.77 -7.78 4.16
N PHE A 113 -19.08 -7.58 4.28
CA PHE A 113 -20.05 -8.57 4.73
C PHE A 113 -21.02 -8.93 3.59
N SER A 114 -21.54 -10.16 3.64
CA SER A 114 -22.67 -10.54 2.80
C SER A 114 -23.91 -9.76 3.24
N GLY A 115 -24.54 -9.03 2.33
CA GLY A 115 -25.72 -8.21 2.60
C GLY A 115 -25.47 -6.72 2.45
N THR A 116 -26.44 -5.92 2.87
CA THR A 116 -26.46 -4.45 2.70
C THR A 116 -26.38 -3.70 4.04
N VAL A 117 -26.30 -4.40 5.17
CA VAL A 117 -26.25 -3.81 6.50
C VAL A 117 -24.81 -3.49 6.89
N TYR A 118 -24.56 -2.24 7.25
CA TYR A 118 -23.26 -1.72 7.69
C TYR A 118 -23.16 -1.75 9.23
N ASP A 119 -22.82 -2.90 9.80
CA ASP A 119 -22.75 -3.04 11.26
C ASP A 119 -21.34 -2.78 11.82
N VAL A 120 -21.06 -1.50 12.08
CA VAL A 120 -19.81 -1.07 12.71
C VAL A 120 -19.74 -1.56 14.16
N LEU A 121 -20.85 -1.57 14.89
CA LEU A 121 -20.87 -1.95 16.30
C LEU A 121 -20.53 -3.42 16.49
N LEU A 122 -21.07 -4.31 15.65
CA LEU A 122 -20.68 -5.72 15.60
C LEU A 122 -19.16 -5.89 15.49
N CYS A 123 -18.52 -5.15 14.58
CA CYS A 123 -17.09 -5.22 14.36
C CYS A 123 -16.30 -4.74 15.58
N VAL A 124 -16.76 -3.65 16.17
CA VAL A 124 -16.14 -3.00 17.32
C VAL A 124 -16.31 -3.83 18.59
N ASP A 125 -17.50 -4.32 18.90
CA ASP A 125 -17.77 -5.15 20.07
C ASP A 125 -16.98 -6.45 20.04
N ALA A 126 -16.88 -7.07 18.85
CA ALA A 126 -16.03 -8.23 18.66
C ALA A 126 -14.55 -7.91 18.91
N TRP A 127 -14.07 -6.71 18.54
CA TRP A 127 -12.71 -6.26 18.82
C TRP A 127 -12.48 -6.04 20.31
N LEU A 128 -13.37 -5.29 20.97
CA LEU A 128 -13.30 -5.02 22.41
C LEU A 128 -13.25 -6.31 23.21
N ALA A 129 -14.04 -7.32 22.82
CA ALA A 129 -14.07 -8.61 23.49
C ALA A 129 -12.77 -9.41 23.36
N VAL A 130 -12.06 -9.35 22.21
CA VAL A 130 -10.81 -10.11 22.02
C VAL A 130 -9.56 -9.34 22.44
N ALA A 131 -9.63 -8.02 22.50
CA ALA A 131 -8.50 -7.13 22.78
C ALA A 131 -8.62 -6.46 24.16
N SER A 132 -9.54 -6.91 25.01
CA SER A 132 -9.78 -6.39 26.36
C SER A 132 -8.53 -6.44 27.25
N SER A 133 -7.73 -7.50 27.13
CA SER A 133 -6.45 -7.66 27.84
C SER A 133 -5.42 -6.57 27.52
N CYS A 134 -5.59 -5.87 26.39
CA CYS A 134 -4.74 -4.77 25.96
C CYS A 134 -5.44 -3.41 26.14
N GLY A 135 -6.47 -3.35 26.99
CA GLY A 135 -7.18 -2.11 27.32
C GLY A 135 -7.93 -1.49 26.14
N ALA A 136 -8.39 -2.29 25.17
CA ALA A 136 -9.25 -1.80 24.09
C ALA A 136 -10.55 -1.23 24.69
N GLY A 137 -10.89 0.01 24.32
CA GLY A 137 -12.11 0.69 24.76
C GLY A 137 -12.83 1.36 23.60
N LEU A 138 -14.14 1.57 23.74
CA LEU A 138 -15.03 2.04 22.67
C LEU A 138 -14.56 3.37 22.05
N ARG A 139 -14.11 4.32 22.87
CA ARG A 139 -13.65 5.66 22.44
C ARG A 139 -12.43 5.63 21.52
N GLY A 140 -11.67 4.53 21.51
CA GLY A 140 -10.49 4.37 20.65
C GLY A 140 -10.80 3.82 19.26
N GLN A 141 -12.04 3.38 19.02
CA GLN A 141 -12.40 2.68 17.79
C GLN A 141 -13.05 3.63 16.79
N HIS A 142 -12.79 3.41 15.50
CA HIS A 142 -13.41 4.16 14.44
C HIS A 142 -13.90 3.23 13.34
N GLY A 143 -15.11 3.49 12.83
CA GLY A 143 -15.67 2.80 11.68
C GLY A 143 -16.37 3.77 10.74
N ARG A 144 -16.23 3.55 9.44
CA ARG A 144 -16.96 4.27 8.39
C ARG A 144 -17.34 3.33 7.26
N ILE A 145 -18.40 3.68 6.54
CA ILE A 145 -18.76 3.05 5.29
C ILE A 145 -17.65 3.31 4.26
N ILE A 146 -17.34 2.32 3.43
CA ILE A 146 -16.49 2.48 2.25
C ILE A 146 -17.39 2.87 1.08
N ASP A 147 -17.52 4.17 0.86
CA ASP A 147 -18.20 4.77 -0.30
C ASP A 147 -17.25 5.02 -1.49
N GLY A 148 -15.94 5.11 -1.23
CA GLY A 148 -14.88 5.22 -2.23
C GLY A 148 -13.75 4.21 -1.98
N VAL A 149 -13.89 3.01 -2.56
CA VAL A 149 -12.95 1.89 -2.35
C VAL A 149 -11.49 2.28 -2.67
N VAL A 150 -11.26 2.95 -3.81
CA VAL A 150 -9.91 3.35 -4.23
C VAL A 150 -9.31 4.38 -3.28
N GLY A 151 -10.11 5.28 -2.73
CA GLY A 151 -9.68 6.24 -1.71
C GLY A 151 -9.17 5.53 -0.45
N TRP A 152 -9.86 4.46 -0.05
CA TRP A 152 -9.39 3.61 1.04
C TRP A 152 -8.08 2.89 0.67
N PHE A 153 -7.94 2.35 -0.55
CA PHE A 153 -6.69 1.69 -0.99
C PHE A 153 -5.48 2.62 -0.87
N GLN A 154 -5.64 3.86 -1.32
CA GLN A 154 -4.62 4.90 -1.18
C GLN A 154 -4.31 5.20 0.29
N TYR A 155 -5.34 5.29 1.13
CA TYR A 155 -5.19 5.57 2.56
C TYR A 155 -4.36 4.50 3.26
N VAL A 156 -4.70 3.21 3.18
CA VAL A 156 -3.91 2.18 3.88
C VAL A 156 -2.51 2.00 3.31
N SER A 157 -2.29 2.19 1.99
CA SER A 157 -0.94 2.18 1.43
C SER A 157 -0.06 3.30 2.01
N LYS A 158 -0.65 4.48 2.29
CA LYS A 158 0.05 5.57 2.98
C LYS A 158 0.44 5.19 4.40
N HIS A 159 -0.45 4.50 5.13
CA HIS A 159 -0.17 4.04 6.50
C HIS A 159 0.90 2.95 6.53
N ALA A 160 0.89 2.02 5.57
CA ALA A 160 1.96 1.04 5.37
C ALA A 160 3.33 1.72 5.15
N ALA A 161 3.40 2.71 4.26
CA ALA A 161 4.63 3.43 3.97
C ALA A 161 5.21 4.20 5.18
N ARG A 162 4.35 4.71 6.08
CA ARG A 162 4.78 5.37 7.32
C ARG A 162 5.51 4.43 8.26
N GLY A 163 5.11 3.15 8.32
CA GLY A 163 5.77 2.15 9.17
C GLY A 163 7.23 1.88 8.81
N VAL A 164 7.66 2.17 7.57
CA VAL A 164 9.07 2.00 7.16
C VAL A 164 9.88 3.27 7.42
N ARG A 165 9.35 4.42 7.00
CA ARG A 165 10.15 5.66 6.86
C ARG A 165 10.09 6.58 8.07
N HIS A 166 9.17 6.33 9.00
CA HIS A 166 8.99 7.21 10.13
C HIS A 166 9.81 6.70 11.30
N TYR A 167 10.82 7.46 11.72
CA TYR A 167 11.75 7.06 12.79
C TYR A 167 11.00 6.53 14.03
N GLN A 168 10.00 7.24 14.55
CA GLN A 168 9.23 6.76 15.73
C GLN A 168 8.40 5.48 15.53
N ARG A 169 8.30 4.97 14.29
CA ARG A 169 7.44 3.84 13.91
C ARG A 169 8.21 2.75 13.14
N CYS A 170 9.51 2.94 12.94
CA CYS A 170 10.36 1.97 12.25
C CYS A 170 10.59 0.75 13.16
N SER A 171 11.05 -0.34 12.55
CA SER A 171 11.33 -1.61 13.22
C SER A 171 12.31 -1.50 14.38
N GLU A 172 13.20 -0.51 14.36
CA GLU A 172 14.20 -0.28 15.41
C GLU A 172 13.58 0.24 16.72
N ASN A 173 12.43 0.93 16.62
CA ASN A 173 11.73 1.52 17.75
C ASN A 173 10.55 0.66 18.25
N LEU A 174 10.54 -0.63 17.87
CA LEU A 174 9.58 -1.58 18.38
C LEU A 174 9.83 -1.86 19.87
N PRO A 175 8.78 -2.13 20.65
CA PRO A 175 8.91 -2.65 22.00
C PRO A 175 9.80 -3.89 22.04
N GLU A 176 10.52 -4.10 23.15
CA GLU A 176 11.53 -5.15 23.27
C GLU A 176 10.99 -6.54 22.88
N GLY A 177 9.79 -6.91 23.36
CA GLY A 177 9.12 -8.18 23.05
C GLY A 177 8.67 -8.35 21.59
N TRP A 178 8.88 -7.35 20.74
CA TRP A 178 8.55 -7.35 19.31
C TRP A 178 9.78 -7.15 18.42
N LYS A 179 10.95 -6.81 18.98
CA LYS A 179 12.18 -6.71 18.20
C LYS A 179 12.53 -8.09 17.62
N GLY A 180 12.97 -8.11 16.37
CA GLY A 180 13.30 -9.36 15.69
C GLY A 180 12.11 -10.13 15.11
N LEU A 181 10.90 -9.99 15.67
CA LEU A 181 9.76 -10.79 15.23
C LEU A 181 8.40 -10.08 15.45
N THR A 182 7.90 -9.39 14.43
CA THR A 182 6.53 -8.82 14.43
C THR A 182 5.50 -9.75 13.79
N GLY A 183 5.97 -10.71 12.99
CA GLY A 183 5.15 -11.41 12.02
C GLY A 183 4.56 -10.49 10.94
N ARG A 184 3.57 -10.98 10.20
CA ARG A 184 2.99 -10.23 9.06
C ARG A 184 2.37 -8.91 9.52
N VAL A 185 2.79 -7.83 8.89
CA VAL A 185 2.28 -6.46 9.13
C VAL A 185 1.10 -6.09 8.25
N TRP A 186 0.75 -6.93 7.27
CA TRP A 186 -0.48 -6.80 6.50
C TRP A 186 -0.95 -8.16 6.01
N GLY A 187 -2.22 -8.22 5.61
CA GLY A 187 -2.80 -9.42 5.04
C GLY A 187 -4.17 -9.18 4.46
N LYS A 188 -4.70 -10.24 3.85
CA LYS A 188 -6.06 -10.29 3.32
C LYS A 188 -6.68 -11.65 3.61
N GLY A 189 -8.01 -11.68 3.70
CA GLY A 189 -8.84 -12.87 3.77
C GLY A 189 -10.02 -12.77 2.82
N GLY A 190 -10.55 -13.92 2.41
CA GLY A 190 -11.64 -14.00 1.43
C GLY A 190 -11.18 -13.77 -0.01
N TYR A 191 -12.15 -13.76 -0.93
CA TYR A 191 -11.91 -13.56 -2.35
C TYR A 191 -11.78 -12.08 -2.69
N TRP A 192 -10.74 -11.76 -3.47
CA TRP A 192 -10.45 -10.43 -3.99
C TRP A 192 -10.28 -10.54 -5.50
N PRO A 193 -11.20 -9.99 -6.31
CA PRO A 193 -11.02 -9.93 -7.74
C PRO A 193 -9.85 -8.99 -8.03
N VAL A 194 -8.88 -9.46 -8.80
CA VAL A 194 -7.68 -8.70 -9.16
C VAL A 194 -7.46 -8.76 -10.66
N SER A 195 -6.95 -7.69 -11.22
CA SER A 195 -6.46 -7.63 -12.60
C SER A 195 -4.97 -7.97 -12.64
N ASP A 196 -4.57 -8.67 -13.69
CA ASP A 196 -3.16 -8.88 -13.98
C ASP A 196 -2.47 -7.55 -14.32
N ALA A 197 -1.19 -7.48 -13.99
CA ALA A 197 -0.39 -6.31 -14.24
C ALA A 197 0.14 -6.33 -15.67
N LEU A 198 0.04 -5.21 -16.38
CA LEU A 198 0.65 -5.04 -17.69
C LEU A 198 2.11 -4.65 -17.52
N ARG A 199 3.01 -5.38 -18.18
CA ARG A 199 4.43 -5.08 -18.20
C ARG A 199 4.77 -4.40 -19.52
N ILE A 200 5.40 -3.23 -19.42
CA ILE A 200 5.74 -2.40 -20.57
C ILE A 200 7.21 -2.00 -20.44
N ASP A 201 8.01 -2.37 -21.43
CA ASP A 201 9.38 -1.93 -21.57
C ASP A 201 9.43 -0.60 -22.34
N LEU A 202 10.30 0.28 -21.88
CA LEU A 202 10.51 1.59 -22.49
C LEU A 202 11.94 1.74 -22.97
N GLN A 203 12.11 2.50 -24.04
CA GLN A 203 13.43 2.89 -24.53
C GLN A 203 14.34 3.45 -23.42
N ASP A 204 15.55 2.90 -23.34
CA ASP A 204 16.59 3.38 -22.43
C ASP A 204 17.20 4.70 -22.94
N HIS A 205 17.55 5.61 -22.03
CA HIS A 205 18.26 6.85 -22.37
C HIS A 205 19.60 6.62 -23.08
N ARG A 206 20.21 5.45 -22.90
CA ARG A 206 21.48 5.09 -23.56
C ARG A 206 21.33 4.85 -25.06
N GLU A 207 20.13 4.53 -25.53
CA GLU A 207 19.88 4.27 -26.95
C GLU A 207 19.72 5.57 -27.74
N ARG A 208 18.97 6.55 -27.21
CA ARG A 208 18.73 7.83 -27.88
C ARG A 208 18.29 8.94 -26.92
N GLY A 209 19.14 9.96 -26.75
CA GLY A 209 18.82 11.20 -26.05
C GLY A 209 18.33 11.00 -24.61
N ASP A 210 17.22 11.65 -24.25
CA ASP A 210 16.61 11.61 -22.91
C ASP A 210 15.95 10.23 -22.60
N GLY A 211 15.73 9.37 -23.60
CA GLY A 211 15.08 8.07 -23.44
C GLY A 211 13.58 8.14 -23.16
N GLY A 212 12.85 7.09 -23.56
CA GLY A 212 11.41 6.98 -23.32
C GLY A 212 11.09 6.98 -21.82
N TYR A 213 11.87 6.28 -21.00
CA TYR A 213 11.63 6.23 -19.57
C TYR A 213 11.66 7.60 -18.87
N PHE A 214 12.55 8.50 -19.27
CA PHE A 214 12.64 9.81 -18.62
C PHE A 214 11.47 10.71 -19.06
N ALA A 215 11.06 10.61 -20.33
CA ALA A 215 9.85 11.25 -20.82
C ALA A 215 8.61 10.77 -20.06
N TYR A 216 8.48 9.46 -19.85
CA TYR A 216 7.37 8.87 -19.11
C TYR A 216 7.30 9.37 -17.66
N ARG A 217 8.42 9.35 -16.93
CA ARG A 217 8.49 9.83 -15.55
C ARG A 217 8.06 11.29 -15.42
N ARG A 218 8.37 12.14 -16.39
CA ARG A 218 7.93 13.54 -16.39
C ARG A 218 6.42 13.68 -16.63
N LEU A 219 5.79 12.81 -17.42
CA LEU A 219 4.33 12.75 -17.54
C LEU A 219 3.70 12.35 -16.20
N VAL A 220 4.20 11.30 -15.55
CA VAL A 220 3.75 10.88 -14.22
C VAL A 220 3.87 12.02 -13.20
N ARG A 221 5.01 12.72 -13.16
CA ARG A 221 5.21 13.89 -12.30
C ARG A 221 4.18 14.98 -12.60
N SER A 222 3.94 15.27 -13.87
CA SER A 222 3.00 16.33 -14.30
C SER A 222 1.57 15.99 -13.89
N TRP A 223 1.16 14.74 -14.07
CA TRP A 223 -0.11 14.23 -13.56
C TRP A 223 -0.21 14.37 -12.04
N ARG A 224 0.82 13.96 -11.31
CA ARG A 224 0.83 14.04 -9.84
C ARG A 224 0.76 15.49 -9.35
N VAL A 225 1.37 16.43 -10.07
CA VAL A 225 1.24 17.87 -9.80
C VAL A 225 -0.19 18.34 -10.04
N SER A 226 -0.84 17.88 -11.11
CA SER A 226 -2.25 18.20 -11.41
C SER A 226 -3.20 17.67 -10.32
N ASP A 227 -3.05 16.40 -9.95
CA ASP A 227 -3.81 15.75 -8.87
C ASP A 227 -3.58 16.41 -7.49
N ALA A 228 -2.34 16.83 -7.21
CA ALA A 228 -2.06 17.57 -6.00
C ALA A 228 -2.68 18.99 -5.99
N ARG A 229 -2.85 19.61 -7.16
CA ARG A 229 -3.54 20.91 -7.28
C ARG A 229 -5.04 20.76 -7.07
N SER A 230 -5.66 19.74 -7.67
CA SER A 230 -7.11 19.51 -7.51
C SER A 230 -7.50 19.22 -6.07
N SER A 231 -6.64 18.55 -5.30
CA SER A 231 -6.86 18.30 -3.87
C SER A 231 -6.56 19.48 -2.95
N GLY A 232 -5.96 20.57 -3.44
CA GLY A 232 -5.60 21.74 -2.64
C GLY A 232 -4.50 21.52 -1.58
N ASP A 233 -3.89 20.34 -1.52
CA ASP A 233 -2.88 19.99 -0.51
C ASP A 233 -1.48 20.51 -0.90
N ARG A 234 -1.06 21.59 -0.23
CA ARG A 234 0.26 22.23 -0.43
C ARG A 234 1.43 21.27 -0.19
N TYR A 235 1.31 20.32 0.73
CA TYR A 235 2.36 19.34 1.01
C TYR A 235 2.45 18.30 -0.11
N ARG A 236 1.30 17.80 -0.60
CA ARG A 236 1.26 16.92 -1.78
C ARG A 236 1.87 17.60 -2.99
N LEU A 237 1.53 18.87 -3.23
CA LEU A 237 2.04 19.63 -4.37
C LEU A 237 3.57 19.78 -4.32
N ARG A 238 4.11 20.16 -3.15
CA ARG A 238 5.56 20.25 -2.95
C ARG A 238 6.25 18.91 -3.17
N SER A 239 5.67 17.83 -2.62
CA SER A 239 6.20 16.47 -2.78
C SER A 239 6.21 16.02 -4.24
N ALA A 240 5.12 16.27 -4.98
CA ALA A 240 4.99 15.93 -6.40
C ALA A 240 6.05 16.65 -7.25
N ARG A 241 6.25 17.95 -7.04
CA ARG A 241 7.26 18.74 -7.77
C ARG A 241 8.68 18.20 -7.59
N ARG A 242 9.00 17.71 -6.39
CA ARG A 242 10.34 17.23 -6.02
C ARG A 242 10.57 15.75 -6.30
N MET A 243 9.58 15.00 -6.79
CA MET A 243 9.66 13.53 -6.85
C MET A 243 10.80 13.00 -7.74
N LEU A 244 11.27 13.79 -8.71
CA LEU A 244 12.38 13.43 -9.60
C LEU A 244 13.65 14.25 -9.32
N THR A 245 13.66 15.09 -8.29
CA THR A 245 14.82 15.94 -7.96
C THR A 245 15.90 15.10 -7.29
N CYS A 246 17.07 15.00 -7.92
CA CYS A 246 18.24 14.31 -7.38
C CYS A 246 19.51 14.94 -7.98
N SER A 247 20.45 15.33 -7.12
CA SER A 247 21.74 15.90 -7.53
C SER A 247 22.70 14.84 -8.06
N ASP A 248 22.60 13.60 -7.56
CA ASP A 248 23.38 12.46 -8.03
C ASP A 248 22.81 11.96 -9.37
N THR A 249 23.60 12.12 -10.43
CA THR A 249 23.25 11.73 -11.79
C THR A 249 23.05 10.22 -11.95
N SER A 250 23.89 9.41 -11.30
CA SER A 250 23.78 7.95 -11.32
C SER A 250 22.48 7.50 -10.67
N ARG A 251 22.17 8.05 -9.49
CA ARG A 251 20.91 7.77 -8.80
C ARG A 251 19.71 8.27 -9.61
N SER A 252 19.78 9.47 -10.17
CA SER A 252 18.70 10.10 -10.95
C SER A 252 18.23 9.22 -12.13
N ARG A 253 19.18 8.56 -12.82
CA ARG A 253 18.89 7.61 -13.91
C ARG A 253 18.05 6.41 -13.44
N ALA A 254 18.26 5.95 -12.21
CA ALA A 254 17.59 4.78 -11.64
C ALA A 254 16.34 5.11 -10.80
N ILE A 255 16.03 6.39 -10.52
CA ILE A 255 14.86 6.75 -9.71
C ILE A 255 13.58 6.16 -10.32
N GLY A 256 12.94 5.30 -9.56
CA GLY A 256 11.64 4.75 -9.86
C GLY A 256 10.49 5.63 -9.38
N PHE A 257 9.28 5.25 -9.74
CA PHE A 257 8.05 5.80 -9.19
C PHE A 257 7.09 4.67 -8.79
N MET A 258 6.14 4.98 -7.93
CA MET A 258 4.97 4.17 -7.62
C MET A 258 3.84 5.13 -7.28
N GLU A 259 2.87 5.27 -8.18
CA GLU A 259 1.84 6.31 -8.12
C GLU A 259 0.48 5.74 -8.48
N TRP A 260 -0.58 6.36 -7.94
CA TRP A 260 -1.97 5.96 -8.14
C TRP A 260 -2.58 6.59 -9.40
N VAL A 261 -1.84 6.52 -10.51
CA VAL A 261 -2.30 6.99 -11.82
C VAL A 261 -3.28 5.95 -12.39
N PRO A 262 -4.50 6.34 -12.78
CA PRO A 262 -5.46 5.39 -13.39
C PRO A 262 -4.89 4.70 -14.64
N LEU A 263 -5.30 3.46 -14.86
CA LEU A 263 -4.85 2.60 -15.97
C LEU A 263 -4.90 3.32 -17.32
N GLU A 264 -6.05 3.91 -17.64
CA GLU A 264 -6.30 4.60 -18.90
C GLU A 264 -5.33 5.78 -19.11
N VAL A 265 -4.98 6.49 -18.05
CA VAL A 265 -4.04 7.61 -18.10
C VAL A 265 -2.61 7.09 -18.29
N MET A 266 -2.24 5.99 -17.62
CA MET A 266 -0.93 5.37 -17.81
C MET A 266 -0.74 4.82 -19.23
N LEU A 267 -1.77 4.24 -19.82
CA LEU A 267 -1.76 3.79 -21.22
C LEU A 267 -1.73 4.97 -22.19
N ALA A 268 -2.44 6.06 -21.90
CA ALA A 268 -2.36 7.30 -22.68
C ALA A 268 -0.94 7.89 -22.65
N PHE A 269 -0.21 7.77 -21.55
CA PHE A 269 1.21 8.14 -21.51
C PHE A 269 2.04 7.27 -22.47
N CYS A 270 1.85 5.95 -22.45
CA CYS A 270 2.54 5.05 -23.38
C CYS A 270 2.25 5.41 -24.85
N ALA A 271 0.99 5.65 -25.20
CA ALA A 271 0.60 6.08 -26.55
C ALA A 271 1.22 7.42 -26.93
N ASN A 272 1.27 8.40 -26.00
CA ASN A 272 1.95 9.68 -26.23
C ASN A 272 3.45 9.49 -26.52
N LEU A 273 4.12 8.58 -25.81
CA LEU A 273 5.52 8.27 -26.06
C LEU A 273 5.72 7.63 -27.43
N ALA A 274 4.91 6.63 -27.78
CA ALA A 274 4.97 5.98 -29.08
C ALA A 274 4.75 6.99 -30.22
N GLY A 275 3.76 7.89 -30.09
CA GLY A 275 3.50 8.96 -31.05
C GLY A 275 4.63 9.99 -31.17
N ARG A 276 5.52 10.09 -30.16
CA ARG A 276 6.73 10.90 -30.19
C ARG A 276 7.96 10.14 -30.72
N GLY A 277 7.79 8.90 -31.15
CA GLY A 277 8.83 8.06 -31.73
C GLY A 277 9.71 7.31 -30.72
N TYR A 278 9.31 7.22 -29.45
CA TYR A 278 10.01 6.38 -28.48
C TYR A 278 9.58 4.92 -28.62
N SER A 279 10.52 3.98 -28.43
CA SER A 279 10.18 2.56 -28.36
C SER A 279 9.40 2.25 -27.08
N VAL A 280 8.25 1.59 -27.24
CA VAL A 280 7.34 1.13 -26.20
C VAL A 280 6.89 -0.27 -26.59
N THR A 281 7.26 -1.28 -25.80
CA THR A 281 6.93 -2.68 -26.08
C THR A 281 6.27 -3.32 -24.87
N SER A 282 5.25 -4.14 -25.09
CA SER A 282 4.69 -5.02 -24.05
C SER A 282 5.14 -6.45 -24.29
N GLU A 283 5.40 -7.18 -23.21
CA GLU A 283 5.46 -8.64 -23.25
C GLU A 283 4.07 -9.23 -23.52
#